data_AF-A0A2E4D9W6-F1
#
_entry.id   AF-A0A2E4D9W6-F1
#
_cell.length_a   1.000
_cell.length_b   1.000
_cell.length_c   1.000
_cell.angle_alpha   90.00
_cell.angle_beta   90.00
_cell.angle_gamma   90.00
#
_symmetry.space_group_name_H-M   'P 1'
#
loop_
_entity.id
_entity.type
_entity.pdbx_description
1 polymer ?
#
loop_
_entity_poly.entity_id
_entity_poly.type
_entity_poly.pdbx_seq_one_letter_code
_entity_poly.pdbx_strand_id
1 'polypeptide(L)'
;MSLKKTKSKNKKTMKVLIILMLALAVAMSSIIYSAFFSFDRQFTILFNKKYNFCYLISNDYTYEVKPDELIYRGMKNEGRVKLQLDGFSEDVFFTESLLNHFKFGYKKIKNFRIREYEVSEGIVLKDTFEMIEKTPEPLVPEKKRCELFLENYPRKVEIFTGL
;
A
#
# COMPACT_ATOMS: atom_id res chain seq x y z
N MET A 1 6.11 44.51 56.09
CA MET A 1 6.13 44.90 54.65
C MET A 1 6.71 43.75 53.81
N SER A 2 6.02 42.61 53.63
CA SER A 2 6.60 41.43 52.93
C SER A 2 5.59 40.54 52.17
N LEU A 3 4.41 41.07 51.80
CA LEU A 3 3.38 40.29 51.07
C LEU A 3 3.32 40.59 49.57
N LYS A 4 3.96 41.66 49.09
CA LYS A 4 3.93 42.06 47.66
C LYS A 4 4.89 41.27 46.76
N LYS A 5 6.02 40.76 47.28
CA LYS A 5 7.01 40.02 46.47
C LYS A 5 6.54 38.62 46.06
N THR A 6 5.75 37.95 46.89
CA THR A 6 5.26 36.57 46.66
C THR A 6 4.18 36.50 45.57
N LYS A 7 3.25 37.46 45.53
CA LYS A 7 2.21 37.56 44.46
C LYS A 7 2.80 37.83 43.07
N SER A 8 3.88 38.62 42.99
CA SER A 8 4.53 38.97 41.72
C SER A 8 5.30 37.80 41.12
N LYS A 9 6.01 37.03 41.95
CA LYS A 9 6.75 35.84 41.52
C LYS A 9 5.80 34.77 40.96
N ASN A 10 4.68 34.52 41.64
CA ASN A 10 3.66 33.56 41.22
C ASN A 10 3.01 33.92 39.87
N LYS A 11 2.78 35.22 39.60
CA LYS A 11 2.29 35.69 38.29
C LYS A 11 3.29 35.46 37.15
N LYS A 12 4.61 35.57 37.40
CA LYS A 12 5.63 35.33 36.38
C LYS A 12 5.76 33.84 36.08
N THR A 13 5.78 32.99 37.10
CA THR A 13 5.87 31.53 36.92
C THR A 13 4.64 30.98 36.17
N MET A 14 3.44 31.50 36.49
CA MET A 14 2.21 31.06 35.82
C MET A 14 2.16 31.49 34.34
N LYS A 15 2.70 32.66 33.99
CA LYS A 15 2.87 33.08 32.58
C LYS A 15 3.82 32.18 31.81
N VAL A 16 4.95 31.79 32.42
CA VAL A 16 5.92 30.87 31.79
C VAL A 16 5.27 29.49 31.55
N LEU A 17 4.51 28.97 32.52
CA LEU A 17 3.77 27.72 32.39
C LEU A 17 2.74 27.76 31.26
N ILE A 18 1.99 28.87 31.13
CA ILE A 18 1.01 29.04 30.05
C ILE A 18 1.70 29.01 28.68
N ILE A 19 2.84 29.71 28.53
CA ILE A 19 3.60 29.72 27.26
C ILE A 19 4.10 28.32 26.91
N LEU A 20 4.61 27.58 27.90
CA LEU A 20 5.06 26.18 27.72
C LEU A 20 3.92 25.25 27.30
N MET A 21 2.75 25.36 27.93
CA MET A 21 1.59 24.56 27.54
C MET A 21 1.08 24.90 26.13
N LEU A 22 1.09 26.18 25.76
CA LEU A 22 0.77 26.61 24.39
C LEU A 22 1.76 26.04 23.37
N ALA A 23 3.05 26.10 23.65
CA ALA A 23 4.08 25.53 22.77
C ALA A 23 3.90 24.01 22.59
N LEU A 24 3.62 23.30 23.69
CA LEU A 24 3.34 21.86 23.64
C LEU A 24 2.07 21.55 22.85
N ALA A 25 0.99 22.31 23.06
CA ALA A 25 -0.26 22.12 22.33
C ALA A 25 -0.08 22.32 20.82
N VAL A 26 0.70 23.34 20.41
CA VAL A 26 1.02 23.59 18.99
C VAL A 26 1.84 22.44 18.39
N ALA A 27 2.88 21.96 19.09
CA ALA A 27 3.68 20.83 18.64
C ALA A 27 2.86 19.53 18.53
N MET A 28 2.00 19.24 19.50
CA MET A 28 1.11 18.08 19.45
C MET A 28 0.09 18.20 18.31
N SER A 29 -0.46 19.40 18.09
CA SER A 29 -1.41 19.66 17.01
C SER A 29 -0.77 19.47 15.63
N SER A 30 0.50 19.84 15.45
CA SER A 30 1.20 19.64 14.18
C SER A 30 1.46 18.15 13.91
N ILE A 31 1.80 17.36 14.93
CA ILE A 31 1.98 15.91 14.82
C ILE A 31 0.64 15.22 14.51
N ILE A 32 -0.45 15.63 15.17
CA ILE A 32 -1.79 15.11 14.89
C ILE A 32 -2.21 15.50 13.47
N TYR A 33 -2.02 16.75 13.07
CA TYR A 33 -2.35 17.18 11.72
C TYR A 33 -1.54 16.44 10.65
N SER A 34 -0.25 16.20 10.89
CA SER A 34 0.58 15.43 9.96
C SER A 34 0.16 13.95 9.88
N ALA A 35 -0.15 13.34 11.02
CA ALA A 35 -0.60 11.94 11.07
C ALA A 35 -2.00 11.72 10.48
N PHE A 36 -2.93 12.66 10.68
CA PHE A 36 -4.34 12.48 10.33
C PHE A 36 -4.77 13.20 9.04
N PHE A 37 -4.16 14.33 8.68
CA PHE A 37 -4.62 15.17 7.56
C PHE A 37 -3.64 15.26 6.38
N SER A 38 -2.40 14.75 6.49
CA SER A 38 -1.38 14.93 5.42
C SER A 38 -1.31 13.83 4.36
N PHE A 39 -2.26 12.91 4.33
CA PHE A 39 -2.31 11.88 3.28
C PHE A 39 -3.73 11.75 2.76
N ASP A 40 -4.14 12.65 1.86
CA ASP A 40 -5.16 12.29 0.89
C ASP A 40 -4.63 11.07 0.16
N ARG A 41 -5.15 9.89 0.52
CA ARG A 41 -4.75 8.61 -0.09
C ARG A 41 -5.17 8.67 -1.55
N GLN A 42 -4.20 8.97 -2.41
CA GLN A 42 -4.39 8.91 -3.84
C GLN A 42 -4.19 7.48 -4.27
N PHE A 43 -5.15 6.97 -5.04
CA PHE A 43 -5.09 5.64 -5.60
C PHE A 43 -4.95 5.70 -7.11
N THR A 44 -4.15 4.80 -7.65
CA THR A 44 -4.02 4.52 -9.08
C THR A 44 -4.47 3.09 -9.35
N ILE A 45 -5.28 2.91 -10.38
CA ILE A 45 -5.71 1.59 -10.84
C ILE A 45 -4.75 1.13 -11.93
N LEU A 46 -4.10 -0.01 -11.71
CA LEU A 46 -3.42 -0.72 -12.78
C LEU A 46 -4.34 -1.83 -13.29
N PHE A 47 -4.71 -1.85 -14.56
CA PHE A 47 -5.73 -2.78 -15.06
C PHE A 47 -5.30 -3.49 -16.34
N ASN A 48 -5.89 -4.65 -16.60
CA ASN A 48 -5.81 -5.33 -17.88
C ASN A 48 -7.21 -5.74 -18.34
N LYS A 49 -7.64 -5.22 -19.49
CA LYS A 49 -8.98 -5.49 -20.03
C LYS A 49 -9.13 -6.91 -20.56
N LYS A 50 -8.10 -7.43 -21.23
CA LYS A 50 -8.10 -8.76 -21.88
C LYS A 50 -8.40 -9.88 -20.87
N TYR A 51 -7.80 -9.79 -19.68
CA TYR A 51 -7.95 -10.79 -18.62
C TYR A 51 -8.86 -10.33 -17.46
N ASN A 52 -9.48 -9.15 -17.59
CA ASN A 52 -10.41 -8.55 -16.65
C ASN A 52 -9.93 -8.56 -15.18
N PHE A 53 -8.83 -7.88 -14.90
CA PHE A 53 -8.35 -7.70 -13.53
C PHE A 53 -7.76 -6.32 -13.29
N CYS A 54 -7.75 -5.91 -12.03
CA CYS A 54 -7.20 -4.64 -11.57
C CYS A 54 -6.33 -4.81 -10.32
N TYR A 55 -5.37 -3.92 -10.14
CA TYR A 55 -4.71 -3.63 -8.87
C TYR A 55 -5.09 -2.23 -8.41
N LEU A 56 -5.43 -2.08 -7.13
CA LEU A 56 -5.60 -0.80 -6.48
C LEU A 56 -4.30 -0.43 -5.76
N ILE A 57 -3.59 0.58 -6.27
CA ILE A 57 -2.29 0.99 -5.74
C ILE A 57 -2.42 2.33 -5.04
N SER A 58 -2.08 2.39 -3.76
CA SER A 58 -1.96 3.65 -3.01
C SER A 58 -0.62 4.34 -3.27
N ASN A 59 -0.57 5.64 -2.95
CA ASN A 59 0.59 6.50 -3.13
C ASN A 59 1.82 6.18 -2.24
N ASP A 60 1.70 5.24 -1.32
CA ASP A 60 2.83 4.67 -0.56
C ASP A 60 3.63 3.62 -1.35
N TYR A 61 3.16 3.23 -2.54
CA TYR A 61 3.91 2.44 -3.50
C TYR A 61 4.38 3.29 -4.67
N THR A 62 5.56 2.93 -5.18
CA THR A 62 6.01 3.30 -6.53
C THR A 62 5.88 2.10 -7.45
N TYR A 63 5.71 2.32 -8.74
CA TYR A 63 5.61 1.23 -9.71
C TYR A 63 6.21 1.61 -11.06
N GLU A 64 6.61 0.60 -11.82
CA GLU A 64 7.12 0.66 -13.17
C GLU A 64 6.37 -0.38 -14.02
N VAL A 65 5.80 0.06 -15.14
CA VAL A 65 5.06 -0.81 -16.06
C VAL A 65 5.94 -1.07 -17.28
N LYS A 66 6.17 -2.35 -17.56
CA LYS A 66 6.77 -2.84 -18.79
C LYS A 66 5.74 -3.66 -19.58
N PRO A 67 6.00 -3.98 -20.86
CA PRO A 67 5.04 -4.69 -21.71
C PRO A 67 4.56 -6.05 -21.16
N ASP A 68 5.39 -6.75 -20.39
CA ASP A 68 5.19 -8.11 -19.87
C ASP A 68 5.41 -8.23 -18.34
N GLU A 69 5.80 -7.13 -17.69
CA GLU A 69 6.19 -7.10 -16.27
C GLU A 69 5.65 -5.82 -15.59
N LEU A 70 5.16 -5.97 -14.36
CA LEU A 70 4.89 -4.89 -13.44
C LEU A 70 5.84 -5.00 -12.26
N ILE A 71 6.63 -3.97 -12.01
CA ILE A 71 7.47 -3.87 -10.81
C ILE A 71 6.84 -2.86 -9.88
N TYR A 72 6.68 -3.20 -8.60
CA TYR A 72 6.17 -2.28 -7.59
C TYR A 72 7.04 -2.32 -6.34
N ARG A 73 7.15 -1.19 -5.64
CA ARG A 73 7.99 -1.03 -4.45
C ARG A 73 7.25 -0.25 -3.38
N GLY A 74 7.26 -0.77 -2.17
CA GLY A 74 6.74 -0.09 -1.00
C GLY A 74 7.77 -0.18 0.12
N MET A 75 8.23 0.98 0.63
CA MET A 75 9.35 1.04 1.57
C MET A 75 10.58 0.26 1.05
N LYS A 76 11.06 -0.76 1.77
CA LYS A 76 12.17 -1.63 1.35
C LYS A 76 11.72 -2.92 0.67
N ASN A 77 10.42 -3.13 0.50
CA ASN A 77 9.89 -4.31 -0.16
C ASN A 77 9.73 -4.06 -1.66
N GLU A 78 9.96 -5.08 -2.48
CA GLU A 78 9.80 -5.05 -3.93
C GLU A 78 8.96 -6.24 -4.39
N GLY A 79 8.02 -6.00 -5.30
CA GLY A 79 7.26 -7.03 -5.97
C GLY A 79 7.42 -6.96 -7.48
N ARG A 80 7.38 -8.13 -8.13
CA ARG A 80 7.48 -8.29 -9.57
C ARG A 80 6.39 -9.22 -10.05
N VAL A 81 5.45 -8.68 -10.82
CA VAL A 81 4.35 -9.42 -11.42
C VAL A 81 4.65 -9.65 -12.89
N LYS A 82 4.57 -10.90 -13.33
CA LYS A 82 4.70 -11.29 -14.74
C LYS A 82 3.48 -12.11 -15.17
N LEU A 83 3.15 -12.03 -16.45
CA LEU A 83 2.15 -12.89 -17.06
C LEU A 83 2.85 -14.12 -17.66
N GLN A 84 2.37 -15.30 -17.31
CA GLN A 84 2.92 -16.60 -17.71
C GLN A 84 1.87 -17.39 -18.47
N LEU A 85 2.29 -18.11 -19.53
CA LEU A 85 1.41 -18.83 -20.47
C LEU A 85 1.52 -20.37 -20.32
N ASP A 86 2.11 -20.84 -19.23
CA ASP A 86 2.38 -22.24 -18.90
C ASP A 86 1.59 -22.74 -17.69
N GLY A 87 0.59 -21.97 -17.24
CA GLY A 87 -0.20 -22.29 -16.05
C GLY A 87 0.55 -22.04 -14.74
N PHE A 88 0.18 -22.77 -13.70
CA PHE A 88 0.80 -22.67 -12.39
C PHE A 88 2.13 -23.43 -12.34
N SER A 89 3.09 -22.92 -11.57
CA SER A 89 4.34 -23.65 -11.31
C SER A 89 4.05 -24.93 -10.52
N GLU A 90 4.81 -25.99 -10.76
CA GLU A 90 4.62 -27.29 -10.08
C GLU A 90 4.84 -27.25 -8.56
N ASP A 91 5.54 -26.21 -8.08
CA ASP A 91 6.04 -26.09 -6.72
C ASP A 91 5.23 -25.13 -5.83
N VAL A 92 4.08 -24.64 -6.31
CA VAL A 92 3.16 -23.82 -5.51
C VAL A 92 2.15 -24.69 -4.76
N PHE A 93 1.83 -24.29 -3.53
CA PHE A 93 0.76 -24.91 -2.77
C PHE A 93 -0.58 -24.33 -3.24
N PHE A 94 -1.43 -25.20 -3.76
CA PHE A 94 -2.79 -24.86 -4.15
C PHE A 94 -3.71 -24.81 -2.94
N THR A 95 -4.67 -23.90 -3.00
CA THR A 95 -5.85 -23.96 -2.14
C THR A 95 -7.09 -24.05 -3.02
N GLU A 96 -8.10 -24.75 -2.52
CA GLU A 96 -9.41 -24.85 -3.18
C GLU A 96 -10.21 -23.55 -3.05
N SER A 97 -9.79 -22.64 -2.16
CA SER A 97 -10.43 -21.33 -1.98
C SER A 97 -9.99 -20.31 -3.03
N LEU A 98 -10.93 -19.48 -3.47
CA LEU A 98 -10.64 -18.37 -4.37
C LEU A 98 -10.17 -17.16 -3.57
N LEU A 99 -9.10 -16.51 -4.04
CA LEU A 99 -8.65 -15.20 -3.53
C LEU A 99 -9.04 -14.13 -4.55
N ASN A 100 -9.93 -13.21 -4.16
CA ASN A 100 -10.49 -12.18 -5.05
C ASN A 100 -11.00 -12.74 -6.38
N HIS A 101 -11.61 -13.93 -6.34
CA HIS A 101 -12.14 -14.67 -7.50
C HIS A 101 -11.10 -15.24 -8.46
N PHE A 102 -9.84 -15.34 -8.03
CA PHE A 102 -8.80 -16.11 -8.71
C PHE A 102 -8.59 -17.43 -7.98
N LYS A 103 -8.39 -18.52 -8.73
CA LYS A 103 -7.63 -19.65 -8.19
C LYS A 103 -6.22 -19.15 -7.95
N PHE A 104 -5.64 -19.55 -6.82
CA PHE A 104 -4.31 -19.07 -6.48
C PHE A 104 -3.42 -20.17 -5.91
N GLY A 105 -2.13 -20.02 -6.18
CA GLY A 105 -1.05 -20.82 -5.62
C GLY A 105 -0.15 -19.92 -4.78
N TYR A 106 0.47 -20.50 -3.74
CA TYR A 106 1.40 -19.78 -2.89
C TYR A 106 2.64 -20.60 -2.60
N LYS A 107 3.80 -19.95 -2.65
CA LYS A 107 5.08 -20.52 -2.24
C LYS A 107 5.86 -19.51 -1.40
N LYS A 108 6.50 -20.01 -0.33
CA LYS A 108 7.37 -19.21 0.54
C LYS A 108 8.82 -19.69 0.42
N ILE A 109 9.75 -18.79 0.12
CA ILE A 109 11.19 -19.10 0.03
C ILE A 109 11.98 -18.03 0.78
N LYS A 110 12.43 -18.30 2.01
CA LYS A 110 13.20 -17.33 2.83
C LYS A 110 12.48 -15.97 2.91
N ASN A 111 13.01 -14.95 2.23
CA ASN A 111 12.48 -13.58 2.19
C ASN A 111 11.49 -13.36 1.04
N PHE A 112 11.32 -14.33 0.13
CA PHE A 112 10.40 -14.25 -0.98
C PHE A 112 9.04 -14.86 -0.65
N ARG A 113 8.00 -14.22 -1.18
CA ARG A 113 6.62 -14.70 -1.22
C ARG A 113 6.22 -14.73 -2.69
N ILE A 114 5.96 -15.92 -3.21
CA ILE A 114 5.52 -16.11 -4.58
C ILE A 114 4.03 -16.41 -4.53
N ARG A 115 3.23 -15.60 -5.22
CA ARG A 115 1.80 -15.79 -5.39
C ARG A 115 1.50 -15.92 -6.87
N GLU A 116 0.71 -16.91 -7.22
CA GLU A 116 0.30 -17.16 -8.60
C GLU A 116 -1.23 -17.09 -8.66
N TYR A 117 -1.77 -16.42 -9.69
CA TYR A 117 -3.21 -16.24 -9.87
C TYR A 117 -3.61 -16.64 -11.30
N GLU A 118 -4.50 -17.62 -11.46
CA GLU A 118 -5.00 -18.00 -12.79
C GLU A 118 -6.00 -16.96 -13.28
N VAL A 119 -5.60 -16.17 -14.28
CA VAL A 119 -6.45 -15.10 -14.84
C VAL A 119 -7.32 -15.59 -15.99
N SER A 120 -6.82 -16.59 -16.72
CA SER A 120 -7.49 -17.34 -17.78
C SER A 120 -6.91 -18.75 -17.81
N GLU A 121 -7.59 -19.70 -18.47
CA GLU A 121 -7.10 -21.08 -18.60
C GLU A 121 -5.67 -21.11 -19.17
N GLY A 122 -4.73 -21.69 -18.40
CA GLY A 122 -3.32 -21.78 -18.77
C GLY A 122 -2.52 -20.47 -18.66
N ILE A 123 -3.14 -19.38 -18.19
CA ILE A 123 -2.50 -18.07 -18.05
C ILE A 123 -2.50 -17.62 -16.60
N VAL A 124 -1.30 -17.40 -16.06
CA VAL A 124 -1.08 -17.09 -14.65
C VAL A 124 -0.38 -15.76 -14.48
N LEU A 125 -0.83 -14.94 -13.53
CA LEU A 125 -0.06 -13.83 -12.98
C LEU A 125 0.83 -14.36 -11.87
N LYS A 126 2.14 -14.29 -12.04
CA LYS A 126 3.12 -14.64 -11.03
C LYS A 126 3.69 -13.39 -10.38
N ASP A 127 3.35 -13.17 -9.11
CA ASP A 127 3.91 -12.13 -8.26
C ASP A 127 5.02 -12.70 -7.37
N THR A 128 6.25 -12.26 -7.61
CA THR A 128 7.40 -12.54 -6.74
C THR A 128 7.69 -11.33 -5.88
N PHE A 129 7.39 -11.43 -4.59
CA PHE A 129 7.55 -10.35 -3.62
C PHE A 129 8.71 -10.62 -2.67
N GLU A 130 9.71 -9.75 -2.69
CA GLU A 130 10.82 -9.71 -1.73
C GLU A 130 10.41 -8.92 -0.49
N MET A 131 10.24 -9.64 0.62
CA MET A 131 9.85 -9.11 1.91
C MET A 131 11.08 -8.90 2.79
N ILE A 132 11.59 -7.66 2.81
CA ILE A 132 12.67 -7.22 3.71
C ILE A 132 12.07 -6.76 5.05
N GLU A 133 10.93 -6.06 4.99
CA GLU A 133 10.16 -5.58 6.14
C GLU A 133 8.77 -6.22 6.15
N LYS A 134 8.14 -6.30 7.34
CA LYS A 134 6.80 -6.91 7.49
C LYS A 134 5.73 -6.15 6.69
N THR A 135 5.95 -4.86 6.48
CA THR A 135 5.06 -3.95 5.76
C THR A 135 5.84 -3.17 4.70
N PRO A 136 5.18 -2.76 3.61
CA PRO A 136 3.78 -3.06 3.28
C PRO A 136 3.63 -4.46 2.65
N GLU A 137 2.39 -4.95 2.54
CA GLU A 137 2.08 -6.30 2.03
C GLU A 137 2.16 -6.38 0.49
N PRO A 138 2.27 -7.58 -0.12
CA PRO A 138 2.18 -7.73 -1.57
C PRO A 138 0.84 -7.22 -2.11
N LEU A 139 0.87 -6.65 -3.32
CA LEU A 139 -0.36 -6.29 -4.02
C LEU A 139 -1.16 -7.55 -4.38
N VAL A 140 -2.49 -7.42 -4.41
CA VAL A 140 -3.39 -8.54 -4.75
C VAL A 140 -4.30 -8.09 -5.89
N PRO A 141 -4.40 -8.86 -6.98
CA PRO A 141 -5.31 -8.53 -8.06
C PRO A 141 -6.76 -8.69 -7.61
N GLU A 142 -7.64 -7.95 -8.26
CA GLU A 142 -9.08 -7.96 -8.02
C GLU A 142 -9.82 -8.13 -9.34
N LYS A 143 -10.69 -9.14 -9.41
CA LYS A 143 -11.51 -9.42 -10.60
C LYS A 143 -12.89 -8.80 -10.49
N LYS A 144 -13.59 -9.05 -9.38
CA LYS A 144 -15.02 -8.72 -9.24
C LYS A 144 -15.27 -7.22 -9.10
N ARG A 145 -14.37 -6.50 -8.43
CA ARG A 145 -14.51 -5.04 -8.21
C ARG A 145 -13.72 -4.20 -9.20
N CYS A 146 -13.11 -4.80 -10.23
CA CYS A 146 -12.27 -4.08 -11.19
C CYS A 146 -13.07 -2.98 -11.93
N GLU A 147 -14.29 -3.28 -12.40
CA GLU A 147 -15.18 -2.29 -13.02
C GLU A 147 -15.48 -1.13 -12.07
N LEU A 148 -15.88 -1.43 -10.83
CA LEU A 148 -16.13 -0.43 -9.79
C LEU A 148 -14.89 0.45 -9.54
N PHE A 149 -13.69 -0.13 -9.54
CA PHE A 149 -12.46 0.65 -9.39
C PHE A 149 -12.20 1.55 -10.59
N LEU A 150 -12.42 1.05 -11.80
CA LEU A 150 -12.29 1.84 -13.02
C LEU A 150 -13.30 2.97 -13.10
N GLU A 151 -14.46 2.87 -12.46
CA GLU A 151 -15.45 3.96 -12.40
C GLU A 151 -15.06 5.03 -11.37
N ASN A 152 -14.62 4.60 -10.18
CA ASN A 152 -14.49 5.50 -9.03
C ASN A 152 -13.13 6.19 -8.89
N TYR A 153 -12.08 5.67 -9.52
CA TYR A 153 -10.73 6.22 -9.37
C TYR A 153 -10.25 6.89 -10.66
N PRO A 154 -9.76 8.15 -10.61
CA PRO A 154 -9.45 8.90 -11.82
C PRO A 154 -8.15 8.45 -12.50
N ARG A 155 -7.15 7.98 -11.73
CA ARG A 155 -5.86 7.56 -12.27
C ARG A 155 -5.90 6.09 -12.65
N LYS A 156 -5.68 5.81 -13.93
CA LYS A 156 -5.80 4.46 -14.51
C LYS A 156 -4.64 4.24 -15.46
N VAL A 157 -4.01 3.07 -15.38
CA VAL A 157 -2.89 2.67 -16.23
C VAL A 157 -3.13 1.25 -16.69
N GLU A 158 -3.12 1.03 -18.00
CA GLU A 158 -3.22 -0.31 -18.57
C GLU A 158 -1.86 -1.03 -18.47
N ILE A 159 -1.88 -2.30 -18.06
CA ILE A 159 -0.68 -3.12 -17.84
C ILE A 159 -0.72 -4.40 -18.68
N PHE A 160 0.47 -4.98 -18.93
CA PHE A 160 0.65 -6.18 -19.75
C PHE A 160 0.11 -6.03 -21.18
N THR A 161 0.45 -4.93 -21.85
CA THR A 161 -0.01 -4.62 -23.21
C THR A 161 0.80 -5.30 -24.32
N GLY A 162 1.91 -5.96 -23.99
CA GLY A 162 2.82 -6.59 -24.95
C GLY A 162 2.50 -8.03 -25.35
N LEU A 163 1.36 -8.59 -24.91
CA LEU A 163 0.99 -10.02 -25.05
C LEU A 163 -0.42 -10.25 -25.61
#